data_AF-A0A135LUE0-F1
#
_entry.id   AF-A0A135LUE0-F1
#
_cell.length_a   1.000
_cell.length_b   1.000
_cell.length_c   1.000
_cell.angle_alpha   90.00
_cell.angle_beta   90.00
_cell.angle_gamma   90.00
#
_symmetry.space_group_name_H-M   'P 1'
#
loop_
_entity.id
_entity.type
_entity.pdbx_description
1 polymer ?
#
loop_
_entity_poly.entity_id
_entity_poly.type
_entity_poly.pdbx_seq_one_letter_code
_entity_poly.pdbx_strand_id
1 'polypeptide(L)'
;MTVTSDRDDKRRILYNEGWSVIYGDLINEWDVITGIASIPFGATGAWFSQQVQAQLQKFQQSLSDVSDDIVNQARDYLKDLLQHKNTGERNFDGLGVKVGILTYERRLEAFGGWTKLPDNYQPYLALRITKPMTPIGPPITTEAKNRPTPSGVNLGSRLKTNGQTMNEGDYLQSDNGFYRFICQGDGNIVLYGPGNSVVWQSHTDGRGYPPFRIVAQADRNIVQYDRNSTPSWRTGTGIAGSDHPECVLVLQDDRNLVFYDPADHWKVLWSTNTAT
;
A
#
# COMPACT_ATOMS: atom_id res chain seq x y z
N MET A 1 35.30 -33.33 -11.34
CA MET A 1 33.92 -32.97 -11.75
C MET A 1 33.52 -31.75 -10.94
N THR A 2 32.86 -30.77 -11.56
CA THR A 2 32.49 -29.50 -10.92
C THR A 2 31.01 -29.24 -11.13
N VAL A 3 30.32 -28.67 -10.14
CA VAL A 3 28.94 -28.22 -10.32
C VAL A 3 28.94 -26.72 -10.59
N THR A 4 28.35 -26.31 -11.71
CA THR A 4 28.16 -24.91 -12.08
C THR A 4 26.67 -24.55 -12.04
N SER A 5 26.37 -23.26 -11.85
CA SER A 5 24.99 -22.74 -11.85
C SER A 5 24.93 -21.33 -12.39
N ASP A 6 23.81 -20.95 -12.99
CA ASP A 6 23.52 -19.58 -13.46
C ASP A 6 22.98 -18.65 -12.35
N ARG A 7 23.12 -19.07 -11.07
CA ARG A 7 22.58 -18.38 -9.90
C ARG A 7 22.90 -16.90 -9.86
N ASP A 8 24.17 -16.55 -10.05
CA ASP A 8 24.64 -15.18 -9.87
C ASP A 8 24.15 -14.28 -11.01
N ASP A 9 23.95 -14.83 -12.22
CA ASP A 9 23.31 -14.13 -13.35
C ASP A 9 21.83 -13.88 -13.09
N LYS A 10 21.09 -14.88 -12.60
CA LYS A 10 19.68 -14.74 -12.24
C LYS A 10 19.47 -13.68 -11.15
N ARG A 11 20.32 -13.68 -10.12
CA ARG A 11 20.28 -12.66 -9.05
C ARG A 11 20.60 -11.27 -9.57
N ARG A 12 21.59 -11.14 -10.47
CA ARG A 12 22.00 -9.86 -11.07
C ARG A 12 20.88 -9.21 -11.87
N ILE A 13 20.10 -9.98 -12.64
CA ILE A 13 18.96 -9.46 -13.40
C ILE A 13 17.95 -8.79 -12.47
N LEU A 14 17.59 -9.45 -11.36
CA LEU A 14 16.59 -8.94 -10.43
C LEU A 14 17.07 -7.64 -9.73
N TYR A 15 18.36 -7.52 -9.41
CA TYR A 15 18.92 -6.28 -8.87
C TYR A 15 18.94 -5.13 -9.89
N ASN A 16 19.19 -5.42 -11.17
CA ASN A 16 19.22 -4.41 -12.23
C ASN A 16 17.86 -3.77 -12.52
N GLU A 17 16.76 -4.41 -12.13
CA GLU A 17 15.40 -3.86 -12.19
C GLU A 17 15.08 -2.86 -11.04
N GLY A 18 16.07 -2.57 -10.19
CA GLY A 18 15.95 -1.62 -9.09
C GLY A 18 15.35 -2.20 -7.81
N TRP A 19 15.24 -3.52 -7.71
CA TRP A 19 14.74 -4.20 -6.51
C TRP A 19 15.80 -4.33 -5.43
N SER A 20 15.45 -3.99 -4.20
CA SER A 20 16.11 -4.51 -3.00
C SER A 20 15.54 -5.90 -2.75
N VAL A 21 16.35 -6.94 -3.00
CA VAL A 21 15.93 -8.34 -2.93
C VAL A 21 16.51 -9.05 -1.71
N ILE A 22 15.66 -9.85 -1.09
CA ILE A 22 15.95 -10.67 0.07
C ILE A 22 15.71 -12.11 -0.34
N TYR A 23 16.74 -12.94 -0.20
CA TYR A 23 16.69 -14.37 -0.46
C TYR A 23 16.81 -15.11 0.87
N GLY A 24 16.10 -16.22 1.04
CA GLY A 24 16.25 -17.05 2.23
C GLY A 24 16.13 -18.53 1.92
N ASP A 25 16.69 -19.36 2.81
CA ASP A 25 16.47 -20.81 2.81
C ASP A 25 15.08 -21.15 3.39
N LEU A 26 14.54 -20.29 4.25
CA LEU A 26 13.12 -20.17 4.62
C LEU A 26 12.89 -18.70 5.04
N ILE A 27 12.58 -17.80 4.10
CA ILE A 27 11.84 -16.59 4.49
C ILE A 27 10.52 -17.12 5.02
N ASN A 28 10.35 -17.16 6.34
CA ASN A 28 9.11 -17.64 6.91
C ASN A 28 8.04 -16.53 6.78
N GLU A 29 6.77 -16.91 6.89
CA GLU A 29 5.64 -15.99 6.73
C GLU A 29 5.72 -14.79 7.71
N TRP A 30 6.30 -15.00 8.89
CA TRP A 30 6.46 -13.97 9.91
C TRP A 30 7.53 -12.94 9.58
N ASP A 31 8.63 -13.33 8.95
CA ASP A 31 9.70 -12.41 8.53
C ASP A 31 9.20 -11.41 7.47
N VAL A 32 8.32 -11.88 6.56
CA VAL A 32 7.69 -11.05 5.54
C VAL A 32 6.79 -9.99 6.16
N ILE A 33 5.92 -10.43 7.09
CA ILE A 33 4.92 -9.57 7.73
C ILE A 33 5.59 -8.54 8.64
N THR A 34 6.58 -8.96 9.44
CA THR A 34 7.29 -8.08 10.37
C THR A 34 8.21 -7.09 9.64
N GLY A 35 8.86 -7.52 8.55
CA GLY A 35 9.64 -6.65 7.68
C GLY A 35 8.82 -5.50 7.10
N ILE A 36 7.68 -5.79 6.45
CA ILE A 36 6.83 -4.71 5.91
C ILE A 36 6.30 -3.80 7.02
N ALA A 37 5.88 -4.37 8.14
CA ALA A 37 5.29 -3.59 9.23
C ALA A 37 6.25 -2.57 9.86
N SER A 38 7.56 -2.75 9.72
CA SER A 38 8.55 -1.82 10.26
C SER A 38 8.96 -0.73 9.31
N ILE A 39 8.41 -0.65 8.10
CA ILE A 39 8.70 0.45 7.18
C ILE A 39 8.43 1.80 7.84
N PRO A 40 7.31 2.07 8.53
CA PRO A 40 7.07 3.40 9.11
C PRO A 40 7.91 3.71 10.36
N PHE A 41 8.31 2.68 11.13
CA PHE A 41 8.80 2.84 12.51
C PHE A 41 10.25 2.39 12.75
N GLY A 42 10.85 1.62 11.83
CA GLY A 42 12.24 1.17 11.90
C GLY A 42 12.59 0.16 13.02
N ALA A 43 11.63 -0.29 13.84
CA ALA A 43 11.93 -0.99 15.09
C ALA A 43 11.97 -2.54 15.00
N THR A 44 11.18 -3.19 14.14
CA THR A 44 11.06 -4.67 14.07
C THR A 44 11.55 -5.19 12.71
N GLY A 45 12.72 -5.83 12.64
CA GLY A 45 13.32 -6.18 11.35
C GLY A 45 14.10 -5.02 10.71
N ALA A 46 14.91 -4.32 11.52
CA ALA A 46 15.69 -3.12 11.16
C ALA A 46 16.46 -3.23 9.83
N TRP A 47 16.90 -4.44 9.45
CA TRP A 47 17.57 -4.69 8.19
C TRP A 47 16.66 -4.42 6.97
N PHE A 48 15.35 -4.64 7.09
CA PHE A 48 14.35 -4.42 6.04
C PHE A 48 14.04 -2.93 5.88
N SER A 49 13.76 -2.24 6.99
CA SER A 49 13.53 -0.80 7.00
C SER A 49 14.74 -0.03 6.47
N GLN A 50 15.97 -0.50 6.73
CA GLN A 50 17.19 0.09 6.16
C GLN A 50 17.23 0.04 4.63
N GLN A 51 16.81 -1.06 4.01
CA GLN A 51 16.76 -1.16 2.56
C GLN A 51 15.75 -0.18 1.96
N VAL A 52 14.59 -0.05 2.60
CA VAL A 52 13.56 0.92 2.17
C VAL A 52 14.03 2.36 2.38
N GLN A 53 14.63 2.67 3.53
CA GLN A 53 15.21 3.98 3.84
C GLN A 53 16.26 4.40 2.80
N ALA A 54 17.14 3.48 2.36
CA ALA A 54 18.13 3.77 1.33
C ALA A 54 17.51 4.14 -0.03
N GLN A 55 16.36 3.56 -0.36
CA GLN A 55 15.63 3.92 -1.58
C GLN A 55 14.88 5.25 -1.43
N LEU A 56 14.27 5.50 -0.29
CA LEU A 56 13.59 6.77 0.02
C LEU A 56 14.55 7.96 0.01
N GLN A 57 15.79 7.77 0.46
CA GLN A 57 16.82 8.82 0.43
C GLN A 57 17.14 9.32 -0.99
N LYS A 58 16.93 8.49 -2.02
CA LYS A 58 17.07 8.92 -3.43
C LYS A 58 16.08 10.04 -3.78
N PHE A 59 15.01 10.17 -3.01
CA PHE A 59 13.97 11.19 -3.14
C PHE A 59 13.97 12.21 -1.99
N GLN A 60 15.02 12.25 -1.17
CA GLN A 60 15.09 13.08 0.05
C GLN A 60 14.00 12.75 1.09
N GLN A 61 13.60 11.48 1.15
CA GLN A 61 12.55 11.01 2.06
C GLN A 61 13.08 10.03 3.10
N SER A 62 12.23 9.79 4.08
CA SER A 62 12.45 8.96 5.25
C SER A 62 11.31 7.97 5.42
N LEU A 63 11.55 6.95 6.25
CA LEU A 63 10.54 5.96 6.62
C LEU A 63 9.21 6.58 7.09
N SER A 64 9.25 7.72 7.78
CA SER A 64 8.04 8.42 8.24
C SER A 64 7.23 9.07 7.12
N ASP A 65 7.76 9.15 5.90
CA ASP A 65 7.01 9.60 4.72
C ASP A 65 6.18 8.48 4.08
N VAL A 66 6.34 7.22 4.52
CA VAL A 66 5.53 6.10 4.05
C VAL A 66 4.27 5.99 4.90
N SER A 67 3.11 6.09 4.26
CA SER A 67 1.81 5.95 4.94
C SER A 67 1.60 4.55 5.50
N ASP A 68 1.05 4.47 6.71
CA ASP A 68 0.70 3.22 7.36
C ASP A 68 -0.28 2.39 6.53
N ASP A 69 -1.17 3.03 5.77
CA ASP A 69 -2.09 2.32 4.88
C ASP A 69 -1.38 1.67 3.68
N ILE A 70 -0.42 2.35 3.05
CA ILE A 70 0.41 1.76 1.98
C ILE A 70 1.12 0.51 2.52
N VAL A 71 1.64 0.60 3.74
CA VAL A 71 2.30 -0.51 4.43
C VAL A 71 1.31 -1.63 4.77
N ASN A 72 0.10 -1.31 5.23
CA ASN A 72 -0.94 -2.29 5.52
C ASN A 72 -1.42 -2.99 4.25
N GLN A 73 -1.69 -2.26 3.17
CA GLN A 73 -2.05 -2.83 1.88
C GLN A 73 -0.96 -3.76 1.34
N ALA A 74 0.30 -3.34 1.40
CA ALA A 74 1.43 -4.16 1.00
C ALA A 74 1.54 -5.42 1.86
N ARG A 75 1.35 -5.30 3.17
CA ARG A 75 1.34 -6.41 4.12
C ARG A 75 0.22 -7.40 3.81
N ASP A 76 -1.00 -6.91 3.57
CA ASP A 76 -2.16 -7.76 3.33
C ASP A 76 -2.08 -8.45 1.98
N TYR A 77 -1.57 -7.77 0.94
CA TYR A 77 -1.24 -8.40 -0.33
C TYR A 77 -0.21 -9.52 -0.17
N LEU A 78 0.83 -9.31 0.63
CA LEU A 78 1.81 -10.37 0.87
C LEU A 78 1.25 -11.52 1.69
N LYS A 79 0.40 -11.24 2.70
CA LYS A 79 -0.29 -12.29 3.44
C LYS A 79 -1.14 -13.15 2.51
N ASP A 80 -1.89 -12.53 1.59
CA ASP A 80 -2.69 -13.24 0.60
C ASP A 80 -1.83 -14.15 -0.29
N LEU A 81 -0.72 -13.62 -0.83
CA LEU A 81 0.20 -14.42 -1.64
C LEU A 81 0.78 -15.60 -0.85
N LEU A 82 1.17 -15.38 0.41
CA LEU A 82 1.73 -16.42 1.27
C LEU A 82 0.69 -17.50 1.59
N GLN A 83 -0.52 -17.12 1.98
CA GLN A 83 -1.61 -18.04 2.30
C GLN A 83 -1.96 -18.93 1.11
N HIS A 84 -1.95 -18.37 -0.10
CA HIS A 84 -2.27 -19.09 -1.33
C HIS A 84 -1.05 -19.70 -2.04
N LYS A 85 0.16 -19.59 -1.45
CA LYS A 85 1.43 -20.07 -2.01
C LYS A 85 1.70 -19.55 -3.43
N ASN A 86 1.31 -18.30 -3.68
CA ASN A 86 1.42 -17.64 -4.97
C ASN A 86 2.64 -16.71 -5.05
N THR A 87 3.01 -16.36 -6.28
CA THR A 87 3.99 -15.32 -6.58
C THR A 87 3.28 -14.10 -7.15
N GLY A 88 3.88 -12.92 -7.03
CA GLY A 88 3.24 -11.71 -7.51
C GLY A 88 4.09 -10.46 -7.35
N GLU A 89 3.75 -9.45 -8.12
CA GLU A 89 4.30 -8.10 -8.03
C GLU A 89 3.15 -7.10 -8.01
N ARG A 90 3.20 -6.15 -7.09
CA ARG A 90 2.25 -5.03 -7.04
C ARG A 90 2.94 -3.76 -6.58
N ASN A 91 2.53 -2.63 -7.13
CA ASN A 91 2.98 -1.31 -6.69
C ASN A 91 1.87 -0.64 -5.87
N PHE A 92 2.20 -0.25 -4.65
CA PHE A 92 1.38 0.55 -3.76
C PHE A 92 1.94 1.96 -3.76
N ASP A 93 1.59 2.70 -4.81
CA ASP A 93 1.79 4.15 -4.85
C ASP A 93 3.24 4.64 -4.72
N GLY A 94 4.15 3.92 -5.34
CA GLY A 94 5.57 4.12 -5.15
C GLY A 94 6.22 2.93 -4.45
N LEU A 95 5.52 2.23 -3.54
CA LEU A 95 6.04 1.05 -2.88
C LEU A 95 5.78 -0.19 -3.73
N GLY A 96 6.72 -0.54 -4.59
CA GLY A 96 6.74 -1.82 -5.27
C GLY A 96 7.06 -2.95 -4.31
N VAL A 97 6.26 -4.02 -4.33
CA VAL A 97 6.49 -5.27 -3.59
C VAL A 97 6.38 -6.45 -4.53
N LYS A 98 7.30 -7.40 -4.41
CA LYS A 98 7.37 -8.60 -5.25
C LYS A 98 7.77 -9.82 -4.44
N VAL A 99 7.03 -10.91 -4.56
CA VAL A 99 7.37 -12.22 -3.99
C VAL A 99 7.43 -13.26 -5.09
N GLY A 100 8.43 -14.12 -5.06
CA GLY A 100 8.63 -15.11 -6.10
C GLY A 100 9.54 -16.27 -5.71
N ILE A 101 9.69 -17.20 -6.65
CA ILE A 101 10.68 -18.26 -6.60
C ILE A 101 11.67 -18.00 -7.73
N LEU A 102 12.94 -17.85 -7.40
CA LEU A 102 14.02 -17.74 -8.36
C LEU A 102 14.57 -19.14 -8.66
N THR A 103 14.52 -19.54 -9.93
CA THR A 103 14.97 -20.86 -10.41
C THR A 103 16.36 -20.75 -11.02
N TYR A 104 17.28 -21.62 -10.59
CA TYR A 104 18.65 -21.70 -11.07
C TYR A 104 18.89 -23.02 -11.81
N GLU A 105 19.42 -22.94 -13.02
CA GLU A 105 19.89 -24.11 -13.75
C GLU A 105 21.22 -24.59 -13.15
N ARG A 106 21.36 -25.91 -13.04
CA ARG A 106 22.56 -26.55 -12.52
C ARG A 106 23.13 -27.54 -13.52
N ARG A 107 24.45 -27.60 -13.61
CA ARG A 107 25.15 -28.50 -14.54
C ARG A 107 26.28 -29.20 -13.79
N LEU A 108 26.43 -30.50 -14.02
CA LEU A 108 27.59 -31.27 -13.62
C LEU A 108 28.56 -31.33 -14.79
N GLU A 109 29.75 -30.77 -14.62
CA GLU A 109 30.82 -30.78 -15.60
C GLU A 109 31.82 -31.89 -15.27
N ALA A 110 32.04 -32.78 -16.23
CA ALA A 110 32.92 -33.94 -16.12
C ALA A 110 33.75 -34.13 -17.40
N PHE A 111 34.75 -35.02 -17.36
CA PHE A 111 35.48 -35.40 -18.57
C PHE A 111 34.49 -36.03 -19.57
N GLY A 112 34.27 -35.35 -20.71
CA GLY A 112 33.33 -35.78 -21.75
C GLY A 112 32.11 -34.87 -21.95
N GLY A 113 31.94 -33.81 -21.14
CA GLY A 113 30.87 -32.81 -21.34
C GLY A 113 30.14 -32.43 -20.05
N TRP A 114 28.93 -31.88 -20.20
CA TRP A 114 28.06 -31.52 -19.07
C TRP A 114 26.77 -32.33 -19.06
N THR A 115 26.23 -32.54 -17.86
CA THR A 115 24.88 -33.10 -17.64
C THR A 115 24.04 -32.10 -16.86
N LYS A 116 22.79 -31.85 -17.29
CA LYS A 116 21.87 -31.01 -16.54
C LYS A 116 21.48 -31.71 -15.23
N LEU A 117 21.64 -31.00 -14.12
CA LEU A 117 21.15 -31.41 -12.80
C LEU A 117 19.75 -30.82 -12.56
N PRO A 118 18.99 -31.33 -11.58
CA PRO A 118 17.75 -30.69 -11.14
C PRO A 118 17.96 -29.22 -10.81
N ASP A 119 17.01 -28.39 -11.22
CA ASP A 119 17.03 -26.96 -10.95
C ASP A 119 16.93 -26.70 -9.44
N ASN A 120 17.54 -25.61 -8.98
CA ASN A 120 17.41 -25.15 -7.60
C ASN A 120 16.37 -24.03 -7.51
N TYR A 121 15.56 -24.04 -6.47
CA TYR A 121 14.46 -23.09 -6.27
C TYR A 121 14.73 -22.27 -5.01
N GLN A 122 14.74 -20.94 -5.13
CA GLN A 122 14.99 -20.05 -4.00
C GLN A 122 13.88 -19.00 -3.86
N PRO A 123 13.10 -19.01 -2.76
CA PRO A 123 12.11 -17.98 -2.52
C PRO A 123 12.80 -16.63 -2.29
N TYR A 124 12.12 -15.57 -2.71
CA TYR A 124 12.56 -14.20 -2.46
C TYR A 124 11.41 -13.25 -2.21
N LEU A 125 11.73 -12.18 -1.48
CA LEU A 125 10.92 -10.97 -1.30
C LEU A 125 11.74 -9.79 -1.81
N ALA A 126 11.11 -8.93 -2.61
CA ALA A 126 11.73 -7.79 -3.25
C ALA A 126 10.88 -6.54 -3.07
N LEU A 127 11.55 -5.41 -2.86
CA LEU A 127 10.92 -4.10 -2.71
C LEU A 127 11.59 -3.04 -3.58
N ARG A 128 10.81 -2.03 -3.99
CA ARG A 128 11.36 -0.82 -4.60
C ARG A 128 10.52 0.43 -4.34
N ILE A 129 11.15 1.59 -4.38
CA ILE A 129 10.50 2.91 -4.39
C ILE A 129 10.56 3.44 -5.82
N THR A 130 9.41 3.50 -6.50
CA THR A 130 9.33 3.86 -7.93
C THR A 130 9.06 5.34 -8.18
N LYS A 131 8.54 6.05 -7.19
CA LYS A 131 8.28 7.50 -7.21
C LYS A 131 8.36 8.06 -5.79
N PRO A 132 8.52 9.38 -5.62
CA PRO A 132 8.42 10.00 -4.30
C PRO A 132 7.12 9.60 -3.60
N MET A 133 7.24 9.22 -2.34
CA MET A 133 6.10 9.10 -1.44
C MET A 133 5.48 10.47 -1.24
N THR A 134 4.23 10.48 -0.87
CA THR A 134 3.60 11.72 -0.48
C THR A 134 3.95 12.01 0.98
N PRO A 135 4.60 13.16 1.28
CA PRO A 135 4.98 13.49 2.66
C PRO A 135 3.76 13.54 3.55
N ILE A 136 3.86 12.93 4.72
CA ILE A 136 2.80 12.96 5.73
C ILE A 136 2.98 14.26 6.53
N GLY A 137 1.92 15.06 6.66
CA GLY A 137 1.97 16.31 7.43
C GLY A 137 2.46 16.12 8.87
N PRO A 138 3.03 17.16 9.51
CA PRO A 138 3.59 17.07 10.86
C PRO A 138 2.50 16.80 11.90
N PRO A 139 2.84 16.39 13.14
CA PRO A 139 1.80 16.08 14.12
C PRO A 139 0.87 17.26 14.45
N ILE A 140 -0.45 17.01 14.57
CA ILE A 140 -1.40 18.01 15.09
C ILE A 140 -1.27 18.18 16.62
N THR A 141 -1.76 19.31 17.13
CA THR A 141 -1.79 19.59 18.58
C THR A 141 -2.80 18.71 19.33
N THR A 142 -2.62 18.54 20.65
CA THR A 142 -3.55 17.79 21.52
C THR A 142 -4.98 18.34 21.48
N GLU A 143 -5.14 19.66 21.38
CA GLU A 143 -6.47 20.30 21.24
C GLU A 143 -7.15 19.91 19.93
N ALA A 144 -6.40 19.82 18.82
CA ALA A 144 -6.93 19.37 17.54
C ALA A 144 -7.28 17.87 17.57
N LYS A 145 -6.46 17.03 18.23
CA LYS A 145 -6.74 15.59 18.36
C LYS A 145 -8.01 15.31 19.16
N ASN A 146 -8.27 16.11 20.20
CA ASN A 146 -9.48 16.00 21.01
C ASN A 146 -10.66 16.80 20.44
N ARG A 147 -10.52 17.37 19.24
CA ARG A 147 -11.61 18.10 18.59
C ARG A 147 -12.75 17.13 18.29
N PRO A 148 -13.99 17.40 18.75
CA PRO A 148 -15.13 16.61 18.34
C PRO A 148 -15.25 16.66 16.81
N THR A 149 -15.37 15.50 16.16
CA THR A 149 -15.63 15.46 14.72
C THR A 149 -17.00 16.10 14.49
N PRO A 150 -17.11 17.23 13.77
CA PRO A 150 -18.40 17.82 13.46
C PRO A 150 -19.29 16.78 12.76
N SER A 151 -20.59 16.77 13.04
CA SER A 151 -21.52 16.00 12.20
C SER A 151 -21.68 16.75 10.88
N GLY A 152 -20.86 16.40 9.89
CA GLY A 152 -20.92 16.96 8.55
C GLY A 152 -22.05 16.35 7.73
N VAL A 153 -21.96 16.57 6.41
CA VAL A 153 -22.97 16.17 5.45
C VAL A 153 -22.85 14.67 5.12
N ASN A 154 -23.99 13.98 5.04
CA ASN A 154 -24.08 12.65 4.43
C ASN A 154 -23.98 12.80 2.91
N LEU A 155 -22.90 12.30 2.31
CA LEU A 155 -22.66 12.36 0.86
C LEU A 155 -23.23 11.16 0.09
N GLY A 156 -23.97 10.27 0.78
CA GLY A 156 -24.46 9.00 0.24
C GLY A 156 -23.38 7.93 0.22
N SER A 157 -23.54 6.92 -0.64
CA SER A 157 -22.62 5.77 -0.70
C SER A 157 -21.47 5.95 -1.68
N ARG A 158 -21.36 7.09 -2.37
CA ARG A 158 -20.42 7.27 -3.51
C ARG A 158 -19.69 8.60 -3.52
N LEU A 159 -18.42 8.57 -3.89
CA LEU A 159 -17.58 9.75 -4.16
C LEU A 159 -16.88 9.59 -5.52
N LYS A 160 -17.05 10.55 -6.43
CA LYS A 160 -16.59 10.50 -7.82
C LYS A 160 -15.36 11.36 -8.06
N THR A 161 -14.47 10.93 -8.95
CA THR A 161 -13.22 11.65 -9.27
C THR A 161 -13.38 12.89 -10.16
N ASN A 162 -14.54 13.55 -10.12
CA ASN A 162 -14.80 14.80 -10.83
C ASN A 162 -14.48 16.04 -9.95
N GLY A 163 -13.58 15.87 -8.96
CA GLY A 163 -13.19 16.92 -8.02
C GLY A 163 -14.05 16.99 -6.76
N GLN A 164 -14.94 16.01 -6.53
CA GLN A 164 -15.72 15.97 -5.29
C GLN A 164 -14.81 15.95 -4.07
N THR A 165 -15.26 16.67 -3.04
CA THR A 165 -14.54 16.83 -1.78
C THR A 165 -15.45 16.45 -0.63
N MET A 166 -14.93 15.64 0.29
CA MET A 166 -15.54 15.34 1.58
C MET A 166 -14.75 16.11 2.64
N ASN A 167 -15.37 17.10 3.28
CA ASN A 167 -14.69 17.93 4.28
C ASN A 167 -14.65 17.21 5.63
N GLU A 168 -13.88 17.76 6.56
CA GLU A 168 -13.89 17.34 7.96
C GLU A 168 -15.33 17.24 8.49
N GLY A 169 -15.69 16.06 9.01
CA GLY A 169 -17.01 15.72 9.52
C GLY A 169 -17.98 15.15 8.50
N ASP A 170 -17.78 15.41 7.20
CA ASP A 170 -18.59 14.79 6.14
C ASP A 170 -18.30 13.29 6.08
N TYR A 171 -19.30 12.51 5.65
CA TYR A 171 -19.19 11.05 5.60
C TYR A 171 -19.92 10.44 4.40
N LEU A 172 -19.41 9.31 3.94
CA LEU A 172 -20.15 8.35 3.13
C LEU A 172 -20.94 7.41 4.05
N GLN A 173 -22.10 6.96 3.61
CA GLN A 173 -22.92 5.96 4.29
C GLN A 173 -23.33 4.87 3.28
N SER A 174 -23.23 3.60 3.69
CA SER A 174 -23.73 2.49 2.87
C SER A 174 -25.25 2.59 2.66
N ASP A 175 -25.77 2.02 1.58
CA ASP A 175 -27.19 2.12 1.21
C ASP A 175 -28.09 1.43 2.27
N ASN A 176 -27.60 0.38 2.93
CA ASN A 176 -28.26 -0.27 4.08
C ASN A 176 -28.14 0.51 5.41
N GLY A 177 -27.37 1.60 5.44
CA GLY A 177 -27.22 2.49 6.58
C GLY A 177 -26.29 2.02 7.70
N PHE A 178 -25.69 0.83 7.61
CA PHE A 178 -24.91 0.23 8.71
C PHE A 178 -23.46 0.69 8.78
N TYR A 179 -22.89 1.18 7.68
CA TYR A 179 -21.48 1.53 7.59
C TYR A 179 -21.31 3.01 7.27
N ARG A 180 -20.29 3.64 7.86
CA ARG A 180 -19.95 5.04 7.61
C ARG A 180 -18.46 5.23 7.43
N PHE A 181 -18.06 5.96 6.40
CA PHE A 181 -16.66 6.35 6.16
C PHE A 181 -16.53 7.85 6.34
N ILE A 182 -15.73 8.30 7.32
CA ILE A 182 -15.71 9.69 7.79
C ILE A 182 -14.30 10.29 7.75
N CYS A 183 -14.21 11.57 7.37
CA CYS A 183 -13.00 12.38 7.55
C CYS A 183 -13.05 13.04 8.94
N GLN A 184 -12.21 12.60 9.87
CA GLN A 184 -12.24 13.08 11.26
C GLN A 184 -11.40 14.34 11.47
N GLY A 185 -11.72 15.09 12.52
CA GLY A 185 -11.02 16.36 12.85
C GLY A 185 -9.62 16.20 13.44
N ASP A 186 -9.25 14.98 13.81
CA ASP A 186 -7.90 14.62 14.26
C ASP A 186 -6.97 14.19 13.11
N GLY A 187 -7.45 14.29 11.86
CA GLY A 187 -6.70 13.89 10.68
C GLY A 187 -6.80 12.40 10.36
N ASN A 188 -7.58 11.61 11.10
CA ASN A 188 -7.84 10.22 10.75
C ASN A 188 -8.98 10.11 9.72
N ILE A 189 -8.96 9.01 8.96
CA ILE A 189 -10.08 8.60 8.14
C ILE A 189 -10.50 7.23 8.63
N VAL A 190 -11.78 7.07 8.94
CA VAL A 190 -12.26 5.87 9.61
C VAL A 190 -13.49 5.31 8.93
N LEU A 191 -13.48 4.01 8.69
CA LEU A 191 -14.64 3.21 8.34
C LEU A 191 -15.20 2.60 9.63
N TYR A 192 -16.44 2.99 9.96
CA TYR A 192 -17.20 2.48 11.08
C TYR A 192 -18.26 1.48 10.64
N GLY A 193 -18.50 0.49 11.50
CA GLY A 193 -19.66 -0.39 11.46
C GLY A 193 -20.68 -0.09 12.57
N PRO A 194 -21.66 -0.99 12.77
CA PRO A 194 -22.68 -0.85 13.79
C PRO A 194 -22.09 -0.58 15.19
N GLY A 195 -22.75 0.28 15.97
CA GLY A 195 -22.29 0.63 17.32
C GLY A 195 -20.99 1.45 17.37
N ASN A 196 -20.61 2.11 16.26
CA ASN A 196 -19.34 2.84 16.12
C ASN A 196 -18.10 1.94 16.26
N SER A 197 -18.19 0.66 15.88
CA SER A 197 -17.03 -0.22 15.81
C SER A 197 -16.08 0.23 14.70
N VAL A 198 -14.81 0.47 15.01
CA VAL A 198 -13.79 0.77 13.98
C VAL A 198 -13.53 -0.50 13.17
N VAL A 199 -13.80 -0.44 11.87
CA VAL A 199 -13.58 -1.55 10.92
C VAL A 199 -12.23 -1.37 10.21
N TRP A 200 -11.94 -0.16 9.77
CA TRP A 200 -10.68 0.22 9.13
C TRP A 200 -10.37 1.67 9.47
N GLN A 201 -9.08 2.03 9.50
CA GLN A 201 -8.63 3.41 9.66
C GLN A 201 -7.33 3.68 8.91
N SER A 202 -7.10 4.92 8.48
CA SER A 202 -5.89 5.34 7.77
C SER A 202 -4.66 5.43 8.66
N HIS A 203 -4.83 5.42 9.99
CA HIS A 203 -3.76 5.62 10.98
C HIS A 203 -3.00 6.95 10.80
N THR A 204 -3.73 7.96 10.32
CA THR A 204 -3.21 9.32 10.15
C THR A 204 -3.62 10.25 11.27
N ASP A 205 -4.24 9.70 12.33
CA ASP A 205 -4.59 10.47 13.52
C ASP A 205 -3.34 11.15 14.09
N GLY A 206 -3.52 12.39 14.51
CA GLY A 206 -2.40 13.12 15.07
C GLY A 206 -1.42 13.66 14.03
N ARG A 207 -1.71 13.64 12.72
CA ARG A 207 -0.85 14.16 11.63
C ARG A 207 -1.56 15.22 10.76
N GLY A 208 -0.81 16.19 10.23
CA GLY A 208 -1.29 17.33 9.44
C GLY A 208 -1.69 18.56 10.26
N TYR A 209 -2.58 19.40 9.72
CA TYR A 209 -3.21 20.53 10.38
C TYR A 209 -4.68 20.70 9.96
N PRO A 210 -5.64 20.78 10.90
CA PRO A 210 -7.05 20.94 10.56
C PRO A 210 -7.35 22.32 9.92
N PRO A 211 -8.45 22.46 9.17
CA PRO A 211 -9.39 21.40 8.82
C PRO A 211 -8.83 20.43 7.77
N PHE A 212 -9.31 19.19 7.82
CA PHE A 212 -8.98 18.15 6.84
C PHE A 212 -10.03 18.03 5.73
N ARG A 213 -9.65 17.42 4.61
CA ARG A 213 -10.55 17.08 3.52
C ARG A 213 -10.05 15.86 2.75
N ILE A 214 -10.96 15.08 2.19
CA ILE A 214 -10.66 14.05 1.19
C ILE A 214 -11.10 14.58 -0.17
N VAL A 215 -10.22 14.52 -1.16
CA VAL A 215 -10.49 14.93 -2.54
C VAL A 215 -10.43 13.73 -3.45
N ALA A 216 -11.49 13.51 -4.23
CA ALA A 216 -11.51 12.54 -5.31
C ALA A 216 -11.00 13.22 -6.59
N GLN A 217 -9.73 12.98 -6.90
CA GLN A 217 -8.96 13.71 -7.91
C GLN A 217 -9.12 13.12 -9.31
N ALA A 218 -9.07 13.98 -10.33
CA ALA A 218 -9.20 13.60 -11.74
C ALA A 218 -8.08 12.67 -12.25
N ASP A 219 -6.94 12.60 -11.55
CA ASP A 219 -5.84 11.67 -11.84
C ASP A 219 -6.11 10.23 -11.41
N ARG A 220 -7.33 9.95 -10.91
CA ARG A 220 -7.78 8.67 -10.34
C ARG A 220 -7.15 8.37 -8.99
N ASN A 221 -6.92 9.39 -8.18
CA ASN A 221 -6.47 9.24 -6.80
C ASN A 221 -7.54 9.76 -5.83
N ILE A 222 -7.68 9.11 -4.68
CA ILE A 222 -8.42 9.68 -3.55
C ILE A 222 -7.36 10.09 -2.54
N VAL A 223 -7.32 11.37 -2.17
CA VAL A 223 -6.25 11.92 -1.33
C VAL A 223 -6.83 12.74 -0.20
N GLN A 224 -6.38 12.46 1.02
CA GLN A 224 -6.62 13.31 2.17
C GLN A 224 -5.59 14.42 2.20
N TYR A 225 -6.06 15.64 2.43
CA TYR A 225 -5.26 16.83 2.61
C TYR A 225 -5.60 17.53 3.91
N ASP A 226 -4.59 18.16 4.47
CA ASP A 226 -4.72 19.14 5.53
C ASP A 226 -5.00 20.55 4.97
N ARG A 227 -5.13 21.56 5.84
CA ARG A 227 -5.40 22.95 5.44
C ARG A 227 -4.32 23.57 4.56
N ASN A 228 -3.07 23.11 4.67
CA ASN A 228 -1.94 23.60 3.88
C ASN A 228 -1.84 22.87 2.53
N SER A 229 -2.80 22.00 2.23
CA SER A 229 -2.75 21.06 1.10
C SER A 229 -1.55 20.14 1.17
N THR A 230 -1.06 19.87 2.40
CA THR A 230 -0.16 18.76 2.66
C THR A 230 -0.99 17.50 2.77
N PRO A 231 -0.76 16.52 1.89
CA PRO A 231 -1.47 15.24 1.95
C PRO A 231 -1.07 14.40 3.17
N SER A 232 -1.99 13.58 3.67
CA SER A 232 -1.75 12.70 4.83
C SER A 232 -2.01 11.22 4.53
N TRP A 233 -2.95 10.95 3.63
CA TRP A 233 -3.32 9.61 3.17
C TRP A 233 -3.75 9.65 1.70
N ARG A 234 -3.63 8.53 0.98
CA ARG A 234 -4.16 8.37 -0.39
C ARG A 234 -4.35 6.92 -0.79
N THR A 235 -5.24 6.64 -1.75
CA THR A 235 -5.44 5.30 -2.33
C THR A 235 -4.26 4.84 -3.18
N GLY A 236 -3.53 5.80 -3.77
CA GLY A 236 -2.32 5.52 -4.52
C GLY A 236 -2.55 5.00 -5.94
N THR A 237 -3.75 5.24 -6.44
CA THR A 237 -4.24 4.80 -7.75
C THR A 237 -4.05 5.84 -8.85
N GLY A 238 -3.41 6.96 -8.51
CA GLY A 238 -3.15 8.07 -9.42
C GLY A 238 -2.26 7.67 -10.59
N ILE A 239 -2.65 8.04 -11.80
CA ILE A 239 -1.90 7.82 -13.04
C ILE A 239 -1.51 9.15 -13.70
N ALA A 240 -0.42 9.13 -14.48
CA ALA A 240 0.05 10.31 -15.18
C ALA A 240 -0.78 10.61 -16.43
N GLY A 241 -0.97 11.90 -16.72
CA GLY A 241 -1.77 12.39 -17.84
C GLY A 241 -2.88 13.33 -17.35
N SER A 242 -3.72 13.77 -18.27
CA SER A 242 -4.87 14.64 -17.97
C SER A 242 -6.19 14.09 -18.50
N ASP A 243 -6.16 12.96 -19.21
CA ASP A 243 -7.34 12.33 -19.81
C ASP A 243 -7.56 10.95 -19.18
N HIS A 244 -8.41 10.93 -18.16
CA HIS A 244 -8.68 9.76 -17.35
C HIS A 244 -10.19 9.58 -17.16
N PRO A 245 -10.71 8.34 -17.24
CA PRO A 245 -12.12 8.09 -16.99
C PRO A 245 -12.51 8.44 -15.55
N GLU A 246 -13.76 8.90 -15.35
CA GLU A 246 -14.32 9.09 -14.01
C GLU A 246 -14.34 7.75 -13.27
N CYS A 247 -13.67 7.71 -12.13
CA CYS A 247 -13.65 6.60 -11.19
C CYS A 247 -14.57 6.93 -9.99
N VAL A 248 -14.96 5.90 -9.25
CA VAL A 248 -15.91 6.04 -8.14
C VAL A 248 -15.48 5.23 -6.92
N LEU A 249 -15.40 5.90 -5.77
CA LEU A 249 -15.27 5.28 -4.46
C LEU A 249 -16.68 4.95 -3.96
N VAL A 250 -16.92 3.69 -3.59
CA VAL A 250 -18.23 3.18 -3.18
C VAL A 250 -18.11 2.52 -1.82
N LEU A 251 -18.90 2.98 -0.86
CA LEU A 251 -19.11 2.28 0.41
C LEU A 251 -20.26 1.29 0.23
N GLN A 252 -19.92 0.01 0.23
CA GLN A 252 -20.82 -1.09 -0.09
C GLN A 252 -21.52 -1.64 1.15
N ASP A 253 -22.65 -2.32 0.92
CA ASP A 253 -23.46 -2.94 1.96
C ASP A 253 -22.81 -4.19 2.58
N ASP A 254 -21.75 -4.71 1.96
CA ASP A 254 -20.94 -5.81 2.46
C ASP A 254 -19.82 -5.35 3.42
N ARG A 255 -19.84 -4.08 3.84
CA ARG A 255 -18.83 -3.38 4.65
C ARG A 255 -17.61 -2.88 3.87
N ASN A 256 -17.40 -3.29 2.62
CA ASN A 256 -16.20 -2.91 1.88
C ASN A 256 -16.29 -1.48 1.33
N LEU A 257 -15.20 -0.73 1.44
CA LEU A 257 -15.01 0.52 0.71
C LEU A 257 -14.11 0.26 -0.48
N VAL A 258 -14.63 0.47 -1.69
CA VAL A 258 -13.97 0.06 -2.94
C VAL A 258 -13.90 1.22 -3.93
N PHE A 259 -12.73 1.43 -4.51
CA PHE A 259 -12.50 2.39 -5.57
C PHE A 259 -12.47 1.69 -6.92
N TYR A 260 -13.42 2.02 -7.78
CA TYR A 260 -13.63 1.36 -9.07
C TYR A 260 -13.26 2.25 -10.26
N ASP A 261 -12.85 1.60 -11.34
CA ASP A 261 -12.86 2.13 -12.71
C ASP A 261 -14.07 1.56 -13.46
N PRO A 262 -15.19 2.30 -13.57
CA PRO A 262 -16.36 1.86 -14.32
C PRO A 262 -16.10 1.71 -15.83
N ALA A 263 -15.14 2.44 -16.39
CA ALA A 263 -14.82 2.37 -17.81
C ALA A 263 -14.07 1.09 -18.18
N ASP A 264 -13.32 0.52 -17.24
CA ASP A 264 -12.66 -0.79 -17.35
C ASP A 264 -13.46 -1.88 -16.62
N HIS A 265 -14.73 -2.08 -17.03
CA HIS A 265 -15.59 -3.15 -16.52
C HIS A 265 -15.69 -3.25 -14.98
N TRP A 266 -15.76 -2.10 -14.29
CA TRP A 266 -15.76 -2.05 -12.81
C TRP A 266 -14.53 -2.69 -12.18
N LYS A 267 -13.36 -2.51 -12.79
CA LYS A 267 -12.10 -2.95 -12.21
C LYS A 267 -11.87 -2.31 -10.85
N VAL A 268 -11.55 -3.13 -9.86
CA VAL A 268 -11.11 -2.68 -8.53
C VAL A 268 -9.73 -2.06 -8.66
N LEU A 269 -9.63 -0.77 -8.36
CA LEU A 269 -8.36 -0.04 -8.29
C LEU A 269 -7.76 -0.09 -6.89
N TRP A 270 -8.62 -0.01 -5.87
CA TRP A 270 -8.25 -0.07 -4.45
C TRP A 270 -9.43 -0.54 -3.63
N SER A 271 -9.19 -1.20 -2.48
CA SER A 271 -10.24 -1.44 -1.49
C SER A 271 -9.67 -1.59 -0.08
N THR A 272 -10.52 -1.37 0.92
CA THR A 272 -10.16 -1.65 2.32
C THR A 272 -10.01 -3.15 2.62
N ASN A 273 -10.47 -4.05 1.74
CA ASN A 273 -10.54 -5.50 1.97
C ASN A 273 -11.31 -5.87 3.25
N THR A 274 -12.42 -5.20 3.52
CA THR A 274 -13.21 -5.38 4.75
C THR A 274 -14.55 -6.08 4.53
N ALA A 275 -14.79 -6.64 3.35
CA ALA A 275 -16.03 -7.38 3.05
C ALA A 275 -16.30 -8.50 4.10
N THR A 276 -17.57 -8.74 4.42
CA THR A 276 -18.05 -9.88 5.24
C THR A 276 -18.80 -10.91 4.41
#